data_AF-A0A820UC79-F1
#
_entry.id   AF-A0A820UC79-F1
#
_cell.length_a   1.000
_cell.length_b   1.000
_cell.length_c   1.000
_cell.angle_alpha   90.00
_cell.angle_beta   90.00
_cell.angle_gamma   90.00
#
_symmetry.space_group_name_H-M   'P 1'
#
loop_
_entity.id
_entity.type
_entity.pdbx_description
1 polymer ?
#
loop_
_entity_poly.entity_id
_entity_poly.type
_entity_poly.pdbx_seq_one_letter_code
_entity_poly.pdbx_strand_id
1 'polypeptide(L)'
;ALQSGPGRQQVATSTGLVLGLCLPASCNRQSIVTLIHEIFNASHLTTDYLDCSNERTDERHGPLSGTIALSVVLSLLASLVLLGTLADFVLRLSVSSDENKKSHSKGYQDSLTESSNKNASLNSANQTSRYMTEPMPSTVFLAEFSAIHTLGHIFGIDKKENENSFAFLNGIRVLSLFWVILGHSFTFGIFYTSNIIDLLSASRNFAFQLITSGVFSVDTFFLLSGFLTAVLFVRHARKEKLSLRMMTLYYVHRYVRLTPAFILVMFVSIYLTPYFGQGPLYPVQQGFEPDGCRNGGWWTSFLYIGNFFKSENMCLGVTWYLFN
;
A
#
# COMPACT_ATOMS: atom_id res chain seq x y z
N ALA A 1 -48.71 2.56 14.66
CA ALA A 1 -47.99 3.64 15.37
C ALA A 1 -47.40 3.05 16.64
N LEU A 2 -46.07 2.92 16.69
CA LEU A 2 -45.23 2.94 17.89
C LEU A 2 -43.77 2.86 17.41
N GLN A 3 -43.07 3.97 17.56
CA GLN A 3 -41.62 4.09 17.41
C GLN A 3 -40.94 3.44 18.63
N SER A 4 -39.84 2.72 18.40
CA SER A 4 -38.83 2.45 19.42
C SER A 4 -37.44 2.52 18.77
N GLY A 5 -36.57 3.36 19.34
CA GLY A 5 -35.26 3.76 18.84
C GLY A 5 -34.14 2.70 18.94
N PRO A 6 -32.86 3.10 18.76
CA PRO A 6 -31.77 2.21 18.38
C PRO A 6 -31.30 1.38 19.58
N GLY A 7 -31.71 0.12 19.62
CA GLY A 7 -31.29 -0.86 20.61
C GLY A 7 -30.02 -1.59 20.17
N ARG A 8 -28.89 -1.25 20.79
CA ARG A 8 -27.84 -2.16 21.27
C ARG A 8 -27.75 -3.51 20.53
N GLN A 9 -26.85 -3.62 19.54
CA GLN A 9 -26.41 -4.91 19.02
C GLN A 9 -25.70 -5.68 20.14
N GLN A 10 -26.44 -6.53 20.85
CA GLN A 10 -25.84 -7.61 21.61
C GLN A 10 -25.36 -8.65 20.60
N VAL A 11 -24.04 -8.79 20.48
CA VAL A 11 -23.43 -9.92 19.77
C VAL A 11 -23.71 -11.16 20.62
N ALA A 12 -24.89 -11.75 20.42
CA ALA A 12 -25.17 -13.10 20.87
C ALA A 12 -24.40 -14.05 19.94
N THR A 13 -23.48 -14.84 20.49
CA THR A 13 -22.86 -15.97 19.80
C THR A 13 -23.91 -17.05 19.58
N SER A 14 -24.76 -16.84 18.58
CA SER A 14 -25.66 -17.84 18.00
C SER A 14 -24.86 -18.64 16.98
N THR A 15 -24.79 -19.97 17.15
CA THR A 15 -24.35 -20.87 16.07
C THR A 15 -25.44 -20.92 14.99
N GLY A 16 -25.49 -19.87 14.17
CA GLY A 16 -26.41 -19.76 13.06
C GLY A 16 -25.86 -20.43 11.80
N LEU A 17 -26.69 -21.19 11.11
CA LEU A 17 -26.34 -21.75 9.80
C LEU A 17 -26.71 -20.71 8.72
N VAL A 18 -25.70 -20.15 8.04
CA VAL A 18 -25.92 -19.23 6.93
C VAL A 18 -26.04 -20.05 5.65
N LEU A 19 -27.24 -20.07 5.05
CA LEU A 19 -27.52 -20.79 3.81
C LEU A 19 -27.70 -19.79 2.65
N GLY A 20 -26.81 -19.83 1.66
CA GLY A 20 -26.96 -19.09 0.40
C GLY A 20 -27.52 -19.98 -0.70
N LEU A 21 -28.73 -19.71 -1.18
CA LEU A 21 -29.36 -20.45 -2.28
C LEU A 21 -29.33 -19.61 -3.56
N CYS A 22 -28.73 -20.14 -4.62
CA CYS A 22 -28.76 -19.51 -5.94
C CYS A 22 -30.03 -19.98 -6.67
N LEU A 23 -31.00 -19.07 -6.85
CA LEU A 23 -32.30 -19.38 -7.43
C LEU A 23 -32.44 -18.70 -8.80
N PRO A 24 -33.15 -19.32 -9.77
CA PRO A 24 -33.38 -18.73 -11.07
C PRO A 24 -34.21 -17.45 -10.95
N ALA A 25 -33.96 -16.47 -11.84
CA ALA A 25 -34.63 -15.17 -11.86
C ALA A 25 -36.17 -15.24 -12.03
N SER A 26 -36.70 -16.41 -12.40
CA SER A 26 -38.14 -16.69 -12.49
C SER A 26 -38.80 -16.94 -11.13
N CYS A 27 -38.03 -17.05 -10.04
CA CYS A 27 -38.55 -17.36 -8.72
C CYS A 27 -39.00 -16.09 -7.98
N ASN A 28 -40.21 -16.09 -7.42
CA ASN A 28 -40.75 -14.94 -6.71
C ASN A 28 -40.38 -14.98 -5.21
N ARG A 29 -40.03 -13.82 -4.62
CA ARG A 29 -39.59 -13.68 -3.22
C ARG A 29 -40.57 -14.32 -2.24
N GLN A 30 -41.87 -14.10 -2.42
CA GLN A 30 -42.91 -14.63 -1.55
C GLN A 30 -42.93 -16.17 -1.55
N SER A 31 -42.79 -16.79 -2.73
CA SER A 31 -42.76 -18.24 -2.86
C SER A 31 -41.55 -18.86 -2.16
N ILE A 32 -40.40 -18.19 -2.23
CA ILE A 32 -39.15 -18.64 -1.58
C ILE A 32 -39.27 -18.57 -0.06
N VAL A 33 -39.78 -17.44 0.47
CA VAL A 33 -40.00 -17.25 1.91
C VAL A 33 -40.93 -18.33 2.45
N THR A 34 -42.00 -18.64 1.71
CA THR A 34 -42.98 -19.65 2.11
C THR A 34 -42.36 -21.05 2.12
N LEU A 35 -41.62 -21.40 1.06
CA LEU A 35 -40.91 -22.68 0.95
C LEU A 35 -39.87 -22.88 2.06
N ILE A 36 -39.07 -21.84 2.35
CA ILE A 36 -38.07 -21.89 3.42
C ILE A 36 -38.76 -22.04 4.77
N HIS A 37 -39.83 -21.29 5.05
CA HIS A 37 -40.58 -21.47 6.29
C HIS A 37 -41.16 -22.87 6.44
N GLU A 38 -41.65 -23.48 5.37
CA GLU A 38 -42.21 -24.83 5.39
C GLU A 38 -41.12 -25.89 5.68
N ILE A 39 -39.95 -25.77 5.05
CA ILE A 39 -38.80 -26.67 5.26
C ILE A 39 -38.24 -26.55 6.67
N PHE A 40 -38.10 -25.32 7.18
CA PHE A 40 -37.52 -25.07 8.50
C PHE A 40 -38.51 -25.42 9.64
N ASN A 41 -39.80 -25.20 9.45
CA ASN A 41 -40.83 -25.66 10.38
C ASN A 41 -40.89 -27.19 10.43
N ALA A 42 -40.76 -27.88 9.29
CA ALA A 42 -40.71 -29.34 9.24
C ALA A 42 -39.47 -29.94 9.93
N SER A 43 -38.40 -29.15 10.10
CA SER A 43 -37.13 -29.57 10.71
C SER A 43 -36.90 -29.02 12.13
N HIS A 44 -37.88 -28.33 12.72
CA HIS A 44 -37.78 -27.67 14.04
C HIS A 44 -36.65 -26.62 14.15
N LEU A 45 -36.17 -26.08 13.03
CA LEU A 45 -35.15 -25.03 13.02
C LEU A 45 -35.81 -23.66 12.94
N THR A 46 -35.35 -22.70 13.75
CA THR A 46 -35.85 -21.32 13.73
C THR A 46 -35.05 -20.47 12.76
N THR A 47 -35.70 -19.80 11.83
CA THR A 47 -35.08 -18.83 10.92
C THR A 47 -35.00 -17.46 11.61
N ASP A 48 -33.78 -16.95 11.81
CA ASP A 48 -33.56 -15.69 12.52
C ASP A 48 -33.56 -14.47 11.55
N TYR A 49 -33.06 -14.67 10.32
CA TYR A 49 -32.98 -13.64 9.31
C TYR A 49 -33.05 -14.25 7.91
N LEU A 50 -34.00 -13.80 7.08
CA LEU A 50 -34.14 -14.21 5.69
C LEU A 50 -34.09 -12.99 4.77
N ASP A 51 -33.02 -12.88 3.99
CA ASP A 51 -32.86 -11.85 2.98
C ASP A 51 -32.94 -12.45 1.58
N CYS A 52 -33.63 -11.74 0.68
CA CYS A 52 -33.78 -12.13 -0.71
C CYS A 52 -33.44 -10.91 -1.55
N SER A 53 -32.19 -10.86 -2.02
CA SER A 53 -31.76 -9.83 -2.95
C SER A 53 -32.07 -10.27 -4.38
N ASN A 54 -33.13 -9.69 -4.94
CA ASN A 54 -33.38 -9.70 -6.39
C ASN A 54 -32.69 -8.52 -7.10
N GLU A 55 -31.98 -7.70 -6.34
CA GLU A 55 -31.21 -6.61 -6.89
C GLU A 55 -29.99 -7.21 -7.58
N ARG A 56 -30.03 -7.16 -8.92
CA ARG A 56 -28.83 -6.86 -9.68
C ARG A 56 -28.13 -5.74 -8.92
N THR A 57 -27.01 -6.04 -8.28
CA THR A 57 -26.22 -5.11 -7.46
C THR A 57 -25.54 -4.06 -8.35
N ASP A 58 -26.32 -3.40 -9.21
CA ASP A 58 -25.86 -2.34 -10.10
C ASP A 58 -25.73 -1.02 -9.34
N GLU A 59 -26.38 -0.86 -8.18
CA GLU A 59 -26.16 0.32 -7.34
C GLU A 59 -25.00 0.09 -6.37
N ARG A 60 -23.79 0.27 -6.89
CA ARG A 60 -22.58 0.47 -6.09
C ARG A 60 -22.73 1.74 -5.27
N HIS A 61 -23.33 1.64 -4.08
CA HIS A 61 -23.48 2.75 -3.13
C HIS A 61 -22.17 3.06 -2.38
N GLY A 62 -21.05 3.11 -3.11
CA GLY A 62 -19.88 3.89 -2.69
C GLY A 62 -20.27 5.37 -2.59
N PRO A 63 -19.68 6.20 -1.72
CA PRO A 63 -19.86 7.63 -1.80
C PRO A 63 -19.27 8.11 -3.13
N LEU A 64 -20.14 8.24 -4.14
CA LEU A 64 -19.79 8.46 -5.54
C LEU A 64 -18.86 9.66 -5.71
N SER A 65 -19.10 10.72 -4.93
CA SER A 65 -18.26 11.92 -4.91
C SER A 65 -16.82 11.66 -4.46
N GLY A 66 -16.60 10.79 -3.47
CA GLY A 66 -15.27 10.46 -2.95
C GLY A 66 -14.47 9.61 -3.93
N THR A 67 -15.13 8.62 -4.55
CA THR A 67 -14.51 7.79 -5.60
C THR A 67 -14.12 8.62 -6.82
N ILE A 68 -14.99 9.54 -7.27
CA ILE A 68 -14.66 10.45 -8.38
C ILE A 68 -13.47 11.33 -8.02
N ALA A 69 -13.50 12.01 -6.86
CA ALA A 69 -12.40 12.88 -6.43
C ALA A 69 -11.06 12.13 -6.35
N LEU A 70 -11.05 10.93 -5.76
CA LEU A 70 -9.86 10.10 -5.66
C LEU A 70 -9.35 9.65 -7.05
N SER A 71 -10.27 9.26 -7.94
CA SER A 71 -9.89 8.86 -9.30
C SER A 71 -9.23 10.01 -10.06
N VAL A 72 -9.74 11.24 -9.93
CA VAL A 72 -9.13 12.44 -10.51
C VAL A 72 -7.72 12.68 -9.95
N VAL A 73 -7.54 12.57 -8.63
CA VAL A 73 -6.22 12.71 -8.00
C VAL A 73 -5.24 11.65 -8.51
N LEU A 74 -5.66 10.39 -8.59
CA LEU A 74 -4.83 9.31 -9.12
C LEU A 74 -4.49 9.52 -10.61
N SER A 75 -5.45 9.98 -11.42
CA SER A 75 -5.21 10.32 -12.82
C SER A 75 -4.25 11.49 -12.98
N LEU A 76 -4.33 12.52 -12.13
CA LEU A 76 -3.39 13.64 -12.13
C LEU A 76 -1.96 13.17 -11.78
N LEU A 77 -1.81 12.35 -10.73
CA LEU A 77 -0.51 11.77 -10.37
C LEU A 77 0.06 10.89 -11.49
N ALA A 78 -0.79 10.05 -12.10
CA ALA A 78 -0.38 9.24 -13.25
C ALA A 78 0.06 10.11 -14.43
N SER A 79 -0.66 11.19 -14.71
CA SER A 79 -0.30 12.13 -15.79
C SER A 79 1.04 12.83 -15.53
N LEU A 80 1.35 13.20 -14.28
CA LEU A 80 2.64 13.77 -13.91
C LEU A 80 3.78 12.77 -14.15
N VAL A 81 3.59 11.50 -13.77
CA VAL A 81 4.57 10.44 -14.02
C VAL A 81 4.77 10.21 -15.52
N LEU A 82 3.69 10.18 -16.30
CA LEU A 82 3.77 10.03 -17.76
C LEU A 82 4.50 11.20 -18.42
N LEU A 83 4.17 12.44 -18.04
CA LEU A 83 4.82 13.65 -18.54
C LEU A 83 6.30 13.70 -18.16
N GLY A 84 6.63 13.38 -16.91
CA GLY A 84 8.01 13.31 -16.43
C GLY A 84 8.83 12.24 -17.16
N THR A 85 8.23 11.06 -17.38
CA THR A 85 8.85 9.96 -18.12
C THR A 85 9.06 10.31 -19.59
N LEU A 86 8.08 10.96 -20.23
CA LEU A 86 8.19 11.42 -21.62
C LEU A 86 9.29 12.49 -21.76
N ALA A 87 9.35 13.45 -20.84
CA ALA A 87 10.39 14.48 -20.84
C ALA A 87 11.79 13.88 -20.68
N ASP A 88 11.99 12.96 -19.73
CA ASP A 88 13.26 12.25 -19.53
C ASP A 88 13.63 11.41 -20.78
N PHE A 89 12.66 10.72 -21.38
CA PHE A 89 12.89 9.95 -22.60
C PHE A 89 13.34 10.84 -23.78
N VAL A 90 12.66 11.98 -24.00
CA VAL A 90 13.02 12.94 -25.07
C VAL A 90 14.40 13.54 -24.84
N LEU A 91 14.73 13.91 -23.59
CA LEU A 91 16.06 14.41 -23.25
C LEU A 91 17.14 13.37 -23.55
N ARG A 92 16.93 12.10 -23.20
CA ARG A 92 17.88 11.01 -23.52
C ARG A 92 18.08 10.82 -25.01
N LEU A 93 17.02 10.89 -25.81
CA LEU A 93 17.10 10.81 -27.27
C LEU A 93 17.88 11.99 -27.86
N SER A 94 17.65 13.21 -27.36
CA SER A 94 18.36 14.41 -27.83
C SER A 94 19.87 14.31 -27.56
N VAL A 95 20.26 13.85 -26.37
CA VAL A 95 21.67 13.64 -26.00
C VAL A 95 22.32 12.56 -26.86
N SER A 96 21.64 11.43 -27.09
CA SER A 96 22.16 10.35 -27.94
C SER A 96 22.33 10.80 -29.41
N SER A 97 21.43 11.64 -29.92
CA SER A 97 21.56 12.23 -31.26
C SER A 97 22.77 13.17 -31.37
N ASP A 98 23.01 14.00 -30.34
CA ASP A 98 24.17 14.89 -30.29
C ASP A 98 25.50 14.13 -30.12
N GLU A 99 25.53 13.04 -29.36
CA GLU A 99 26.71 12.16 -29.26
C GLU A 99 27.02 11.48 -30.60
N ASN A 100 26.01 10.98 -31.31
CA ASN A 100 26.20 10.41 -32.64
C ASN A 100 26.74 11.45 -33.65
N LYS A 101 26.26 12.69 -33.60
CA LYS A 101 26.81 13.78 -34.43
C LYS A 101 28.26 14.12 -34.08
N LYS A 102 28.61 14.16 -32.79
CA LYS A 102 30.00 14.40 -32.34
C LYS A 102 30.94 13.25 -32.71
N SER A 103 30.49 12.00 -32.58
CA SER A 103 31.22 10.80 -33.01
C SER A 103 31.55 10.83 -34.51
N HIS A 104 30.56 11.18 -35.34
CA HIS A 104 30.75 11.27 -36.79
C HIS A 104 31.70 12.41 -37.22
N SER A 105 31.69 13.54 -36.49
CA SER A 105 32.64 14.64 -36.72
C SER A 105 34.06 14.29 -36.24
N LYS A 106 34.22 13.45 -35.21
CA LYS A 106 35.52 13.05 -34.67
C LYS A 106 36.24 12.03 -35.55
N GLY A 107 35.49 11.10 -36.17
CA GLY A 107 36.04 10.14 -37.14
C GLY A 107 36.66 10.79 -38.39
N TYR A 108 36.18 11.97 -38.79
CA TYR A 108 36.80 12.74 -39.88
C TYR A 108 38.11 13.41 -39.47
N GLN A 109 38.27 13.74 -38.18
CA GLN A 109 39.45 14.42 -37.66
C GLN A 109 40.56 13.43 -37.25
N ASP A 110 40.20 12.24 -36.76
CA ASP A 110 41.16 11.16 -36.45
C ASP A 110 41.79 10.55 -37.73
N SER A 111 41.15 10.70 -38.90
CA SER A 111 41.69 10.28 -40.20
C SER A 111 42.84 11.18 -40.72
N LEU A 112 43.08 12.35 -40.09
CA LEU A 112 44.19 13.26 -40.43
C LEU A 112 45.39 13.13 -39.47
N THR A 113 45.27 12.32 -38.42
CA THR A 113 46.31 12.11 -37.40
C THR A 113 46.62 10.63 -37.20
N GLU A 114 46.73 9.85 -38.28
CA GLU A 114 47.14 8.46 -38.22
C GLU A 114 48.67 8.31 -38.41
N SER A 115 49.43 8.90 -37.49
CA SER A 115 50.82 8.48 -37.23
C SER A 115 51.31 9.06 -35.90
N SER A 116 50.83 8.51 -34.78
CA SER A 116 51.65 8.20 -33.60
C SER A 116 50.74 7.72 -32.46
N ASN A 117 51.24 6.76 -31.69
CA ASN A 117 50.70 6.23 -30.43
C ASN A 117 49.54 5.23 -30.48
N LYS A 118 49.86 4.01 -30.92
CA LYS A 118 49.31 2.81 -30.28
C LYS A 118 49.95 2.70 -28.89
N ASN A 119 49.19 3.03 -27.84
CA ASN A 119 49.30 2.51 -26.47
C ASN A 119 48.50 3.40 -25.49
N ALA A 120 47.20 3.13 -25.31
CA ALA A 120 46.48 3.58 -24.10
C ALA A 120 45.15 2.81 -23.95
N SER A 121 45.16 1.84 -23.04
CA SER A 121 44.06 1.39 -22.18
C SER A 121 42.63 1.44 -22.72
N LEU A 122 42.11 0.24 -22.99
CA LEU A 122 40.71 -0.15 -22.99
C LEU A 122 40.07 0.17 -21.62
N ASN A 123 39.59 1.41 -21.43
CA ASN A 123 38.80 1.84 -20.28
C ASN A 123 37.62 2.69 -20.78
N SER A 124 36.67 2.05 -21.46
CA SER A 124 35.39 2.67 -21.82
C SER A 124 34.26 1.77 -21.32
N ALA A 125 33.97 1.87 -20.02
CA ALA A 125 32.76 1.29 -19.45
C ALA A 125 32.26 2.01 -18.17
N ASN A 126 32.98 3.00 -17.62
CA ASN A 126 32.58 3.67 -16.37
C ASN A 126 32.75 5.19 -16.44
N GLN A 127 31.94 5.84 -17.27
CA GLN A 127 31.74 7.29 -17.22
C GLN A 127 30.24 7.64 -17.20
N THR A 128 29.51 7.08 -16.24
CA THR A 128 28.27 7.69 -15.71
C THR A 128 28.63 8.86 -14.79
N SER A 129 29.30 9.88 -15.34
CA SER A 129 29.33 11.19 -14.68
C SER A 129 29.55 12.31 -15.69
N ARG A 130 28.66 13.31 -15.59
CA ARG A 130 28.61 14.62 -16.24
C ARG A 130 27.90 14.66 -17.60
N TYR A 131 26.65 15.12 -17.58
CA TYR A 131 26.31 16.45 -18.10
C TYR A 131 25.21 17.06 -17.23
N MET A 132 25.65 17.90 -16.29
CA MET A 132 24.82 18.97 -15.74
C MET A 132 24.77 20.05 -16.83
N THR A 133 23.88 19.88 -17.80
CA THR A 133 23.34 21.01 -18.54
C THR A 133 22.18 21.47 -17.67
N GLU A 134 22.29 22.62 -16.99
CA GLU A 134 21.23 23.08 -16.07
C GLU A 134 19.86 23.02 -16.78
N PRO A 135 19.00 22.06 -16.43
CA PRO A 135 17.67 22.01 -16.98
C PRO A 135 16.90 23.17 -16.36
N MET A 136 15.97 23.79 -17.10
CA MET A 136 15.06 24.77 -16.51
C MET A 136 14.44 24.21 -15.22
N PRO A 137 14.17 25.04 -14.19
CA PRO A 137 13.68 24.57 -12.89
C PRO A 137 12.46 23.63 -12.99
N SER A 138 11.59 23.86 -13.98
CA SER A 138 10.42 23.02 -14.29
C SER A 138 10.79 21.63 -14.82
N THR A 139 11.85 21.50 -15.61
CA THR A 139 12.32 20.22 -16.15
C THR A 139 13.06 19.37 -15.11
N VAL A 140 13.69 19.99 -14.11
CA VAL A 140 14.27 19.28 -12.95
C VAL A 140 13.17 18.66 -12.09
N PHE A 141 12.13 19.43 -11.77
CA PHE A 141 10.99 18.93 -11.00
C PHE A 141 10.25 17.80 -11.72
N LEU A 142 10.01 17.92 -13.03
CA LEU A 142 9.38 16.86 -13.82
C LEU A 142 10.27 15.61 -13.96
N ALA A 143 11.59 15.76 -13.97
CA ALA A 143 12.52 14.64 -14.02
C ALA A 143 12.47 13.78 -12.73
N GLU A 144 12.13 14.37 -11.58
CA GLU A 144 11.94 13.61 -10.33
C GLU A 144 10.74 12.65 -10.40
N PHE A 145 9.72 12.96 -11.20
CA PHE A 145 8.57 12.06 -11.45
C PHE A 145 8.81 11.05 -12.58
N SER A 146 9.97 11.08 -13.24
CA SER A 146 10.29 10.10 -14.29
C SER A 146 10.39 8.69 -13.70
N ALA A 147 9.58 7.77 -14.24
CA ALA A 147 9.63 6.37 -13.86
C ALA A 147 10.97 5.73 -14.27
N ILE A 148 11.53 6.10 -15.41
CA ILE A 148 12.80 5.53 -15.91
C ILE A 148 13.95 5.90 -14.97
N HIS A 149 14.05 7.17 -14.60
CA HIS A 149 15.07 7.64 -13.67
C HIS A 149 14.91 7.00 -12.29
N THR A 150 13.68 7.00 -11.76
CA THR A 150 13.38 6.46 -10.42
C THR A 150 13.60 4.96 -10.34
N LEU A 151 13.12 4.18 -11.33
CA LEU A 151 13.34 2.72 -11.38
C LEU A 151 14.81 2.39 -11.59
N GLY A 152 15.51 3.15 -12.45
CA GLY A 152 16.95 2.99 -12.65
C GLY A 152 17.76 3.24 -11.37
N HIS A 153 17.34 4.19 -10.54
CA HIS A 153 17.95 4.44 -9.23
C HIS A 153 17.57 3.37 -8.19
N ILE A 154 16.32 2.88 -8.19
CA ILE A 154 15.86 1.83 -7.26
C ILE A 154 16.55 0.49 -7.52
N PHE A 155 16.71 0.12 -8.80
CA PHE A 155 17.38 -1.12 -9.20
C PHE A 155 18.89 -0.95 -9.43
N GLY A 156 19.38 0.30 -9.39
CA GLY A 156 20.79 0.63 -9.46
C GLY A 156 21.52 0.22 -8.18
N ILE A 157 22.60 -0.54 -8.32
CA ILE A 157 23.46 -0.89 -7.19
C ILE A 157 24.55 0.18 -7.09
N ASP A 158 24.36 1.14 -6.19
CA ASP A 158 25.38 2.13 -5.88
C ASP A 158 26.53 1.49 -5.08
N LYS A 159 27.71 1.37 -5.70
CA LYS A 159 28.97 0.98 -5.04
C LYS A 159 29.56 2.11 -4.17
N LYS A 160 28.74 2.87 -3.45
CA LYS A 160 29.24 3.87 -2.50
C LYS A 160 29.42 3.20 -1.14
N GLU A 161 30.62 2.70 -0.89
CA GLU A 161 31.10 2.33 0.44
C GLU A 161 31.15 3.58 1.33
N ASN A 162 30.03 3.95 1.93
CA ASN A 162 30.05 4.86 3.06
C ASN A 162 30.42 4.02 4.30
N GLU A 163 31.52 4.36 4.98
CA GLU A 163 32.03 3.72 6.21
C GLU A 163 31.03 3.67 7.40
N ASN A 164 29.80 4.15 7.22
CA ASN A 164 28.70 4.13 8.18
C ASN A 164 27.59 3.12 7.81
N SER A 165 27.94 2.08 7.06
CA SER A 165 27.00 1.22 6.34
C SER A 165 26.23 0.25 7.24
N PHE A 166 25.12 0.73 7.81
CA PHE A 166 24.06 -0.14 8.34
C PHE A 166 23.27 -0.85 7.22
N ALA A 167 23.89 -1.15 6.08
CA ALA A 167 23.23 -1.76 4.92
C ALA A 167 22.61 -3.13 5.26
N PHE A 168 23.22 -3.90 6.16
CA PHE A 168 22.65 -5.17 6.63
C PHE A 168 21.27 -4.99 7.28
N LEU A 169 20.98 -3.84 7.89
CA LEU A 169 19.65 -3.55 8.44
C LEU A 169 18.58 -3.49 7.35
N ASN A 170 18.94 -3.11 6.12
CA ASN A 170 18.00 -3.16 5.00
C ASN A 170 17.64 -4.61 4.64
N GLY A 171 18.60 -5.55 4.73
CA GLY A 171 18.32 -6.98 4.56
C GLY A 171 17.33 -7.50 5.62
N ILE A 172 17.54 -7.14 6.88
CA ILE A 172 16.62 -7.50 7.98
C ILE A 172 15.22 -6.93 7.70
N ARG A 173 15.11 -5.66 7.27
CA ARG A 173 13.81 -5.06 6.93
C ARG A 173 13.07 -5.84 5.86
N VAL A 174 13.75 -6.27 4.81
CA VAL A 174 13.12 -7.04 3.72
C VAL A 174 12.57 -8.37 4.23
N LEU A 175 13.36 -9.11 5.02
CA LEU A 175 12.91 -10.36 5.64
C LEU A 175 11.71 -10.15 6.57
N SER A 176 11.76 -9.12 7.41
CA SER A 176 10.63 -8.76 8.28
C SER A 176 9.39 -8.31 7.49
N LEU A 177 9.55 -7.63 6.35
CA LEU A 177 8.42 -7.26 5.49
C LEU A 177 7.73 -8.50 4.92
N PHE A 178 8.49 -9.46 4.39
CA PHE A 178 7.92 -10.71 3.91
C PHE A 178 7.22 -11.49 5.01
N TRP A 179 7.78 -11.50 6.21
CA TRP A 179 7.19 -12.19 7.34
C TRP A 179 5.86 -11.56 7.79
N VAL A 180 5.78 -10.23 7.87
CA VAL A 180 4.53 -9.50 8.16
C VAL A 180 3.47 -9.74 7.07
N ILE A 181 3.85 -9.68 5.79
CA ILE A 181 2.93 -9.93 4.67
C ILE A 181 2.36 -11.35 4.75
N LEU A 182 3.23 -12.33 4.99
CA LEU A 182 2.81 -13.73 5.16
C LEU A 182 1.84 -13.87 6.34
N GLY A 183 2.18 -13.32 7.51
CA GLY A 183 1.33 -13.36 8.70
C GLY A 183 -0.05 -12.74 8.48
N HIS A 184 -0.12 -11.53 7.90
CA HIS A 184 -1.39 -10.88 7.61
C HIS A 184 -2.22 -11.62 6.57
N SER A 185 -1.58 -12.15 5.52
CA SER A 185 -2.29 -12.92 4.48
C SER A 185 -3.03 -14.12 5.07
N PHE A 186 -2.38 -14.86 5.98
CA PHE A 186 -3.02 -15.98 6.67
C PHE A 186 -4.09 -15.51 7.68
N THR A 187 -3.79 -14.49 8.50
CA THR A 187 -4.75 -13.97 9.49
C THR A 187 -6.05 -13.49 8.84
N PHE A 188 -5.98 -12.74 7.74
CA PHE A 188 -7.18 -12.32 7.01
C PHE A 188 -7.86 -13.48 6.28
N GLY A 189 -7.10 -14.49 5.82
CA GLY A 189 -7.64 -15.71 5.21
C GLY A 189 -8.50 -16.56 6.16
N ILE A 190 -8.33 -16.44 7.48
CA ILE A 190 -9.12 -17.18 8.48
C ILE A 190 -10.61 -16.87 8.32
N PHE A 191 -10.98 -15.62 8.05
CA PHE A 191 -12.37 -15.19 7.87
C PHE A 191 -13.06 -15.82 6.65
N TYR A 192 -12.29 -16.39 5.73
CA TYR A 192 -12.78 -16.96 4.47
C TYR A 192 -12.52 -18.48 4.38
N THR A 193 -12.08 -19.10 5.47
CA THR A 193 -11.79 -20.54 5.50
C THR A 193 -13.07 -21.35 5.72
N SER A 194 -13.31 -22.36 4.86
CA SER A 194 -14.46 -23.26 4.99
C SER A 194 -14.32 -24.27 6.14
N ASN A 195 -13.09 -24.66 6.49
CA ASN A 195 -12.81 -25.69 7.50
C ASN A 195 -11.76 -25.20 8.50
N ILE A 196 -12.21 -24.63 9.61
CA ILE A 196 -11.29 -24.14 10.66
C ILE A 196 -10.53 -25.26 11.37
N ILE A 197 -11.06 -26.49 11.35
CA ILE A 197 -10.44 -27.68 11.96
C ILE A 197 -9.17 -28.09 11.18
N ASP A 198 -9.19 -27.98 9.86
CA ASP A 198 -8.02 -28.25 9.02
C ASP A 198 -6.93 -27.20 9.27
N LEU A 199 -7.32 -25.93 9.41
CA LEU A 199 -6.41 -24.85 9.78
C LEU A 199 -5.79 -25.10 11.17
N LEU A 200 -6.58 -25.54 12.15
CA LEU A 200 -6.09 -25.88 13.49
C LEU A 200 -5.13 -27.09 13.45
N SER A 201 -5.36 -28.04 12.55
CA SER A 201 -4.47 -29.18 12.36
C SER A 201 -3.17 -28.75 11.69
N ALA A 202 -3.25 -27.88 10.68
CA ALA A 202 -2.10 -27.28 10.00
C ALA A 202 -1.27 -26.39 10.95
N SER A 203 -1.90 -25.72 11.91
CA SER A 203 -1.19 -24.84 12.85
C SER A 203 -0.24 -25.57 13.79
N ARG A 204 -0.43 -26.88 13.97
CA ARG A 204 0.50 -27.73 14.74
C ARG A 204 1.82 -27.99 14.01
N ASN A 205 1.89 -27.73 12.70
CA ASN A 205 3.12 -27.92 11.93
C ASN A 205 4.14 -26.83 12.25
N PHE A 206 5.42 -27.23 12.36
CA PHE A 206 6.51 -26.31 12.64
C PHE A 206 6.60 -25.14 11.65
N ALA A 207 6.39 -25.39 10.36
CA ALA A 207 6.40 -24.34 9.35
C ALA A 207 5.27 -23.31 9.56
N PHE A 208 4.10 -23.76 10.05
CA PHE A 208 2.98 -22.86 10.33
C PHE A 208 3.20 -22.06 11.62
N GLN A 209 4.01 -22.57 12.55
CA GLN A 209 4.42 -21.81 13.74
C GLN A 209 5.17 -20.52 13.38
N LEU A 210 5.91 -20.50 12.27
CA LEU A 210 6.52 -19.27 11.76
C LEU A 210 5.44 -18.23 11.39
N ILE A 211 4.33 -18.66 10.80
CA ILE A 211 3.23 -17.79 10.38
C ILE A 211 2.48 -17.26 11.60
N THR A 212 2.13 -18.13 12.55
CA THR A 212 1.43 -17.73 13.79
C THR A 212 2.27 -16.80 14.65
N SER A 213 3.60 -16.97 14.61
CA SER A 213 4.57 -16.09 15.28
C SER A 213 4.84 -14.77 14.54
N GLY A 214 4.15 -14.50 13.42
CA GLY A 214 4.35 -13.30 12.60
C GLY A 214 4.19 -11.97 13.34
N VAL A 215 3.50 -11.97 14.49
CA VAL A 215 3.40 -10.81 15.39
C VAL A 215 4.76 -10.26 15.84
N PHE A 216 5.74 -11.14 16.07
CA PHE A 216 7.10 -10.75 16.49
C PHE A 216 7.90 -10.08 15.37
N SER A 217 7.45 -10.19 14.11
CA SER A 217 8.09 -9.48 13.02
C SER A 217 7.97 -7.95 13.18
N VAL A 218 6.92 -7.47 13.85
CA VAL A 218 6.72 -6.04 14.11
C VAL A 218 7.74 -5.51 15.14
N ASP A 219 8.13 -6.33 16.11
CA ASP A 219 9.16 -5.97 17.10
C ASP A 219 10.50 -5.67 16.43
N THR A 220 10.81 -6.38 15.34
CA THR A 220 12.01 -6.10 14.54
C THR A 220 11.95 -4.70 13.92
N PHE A 221 10.80 -4.27 13.40
CA PHE A 221 10.63 -2.92 12.86
C PHE A 221 10.76 -1.84 13.94
N PHE A 222 10.18 -2.06 15.13
CA PHE A 222 10.31 -1.13 16.25
C PHE A 222 11.76 -1.03 16.73
N LEU A 223 12.45 -2.16 16.88
CA LEU A 223 13.86 -2.19 17.26
C LEU A 223 14.73 -1.43 16.25
N LEU A 224 14.56 -1.69 14.96
CA LEU A 224 15.33 -1.01 13.90
C LEU A 224 15.03 0.49 13.84
N SER A 225 13.77 0.88 14.02
CA SER A 225 13.35 2.29 14.02
C SER A 225 13.90 3.04 15.23
N GLY A 226 13.84 2.43 16.42
CA GLY A 226 14.42 2.97 17.65
C GLY A 226 15.94 3.08 17.58
N PHE A 227 16.62 2.02 17.14
CA PHE A 227 18.08 1.99 16.98
C PHE A 227 18.57 3.09 16.03
N LEU A 228 18.00 3.19 14.83
CA LEU A 228 18.42 4.18 13.85
C LEU A 228 18.13 5.60 14.34
N THR A 229 16.97 5.82 14.96
CA THR A 229 16.62 7.13 15.53
C THR A 229 17.59 7.52 16.63
N ALA A 230 17.93 6.61 17.55
CA ALA A 230 18.88 6.88 18.63
C ALA A 230 20.29 7.19 18.09
N VAL A 231 20.78 6.41 17.13
CA VAL A 231 22.11 6.63 16.51
C VAL A 231 22.16 7.98 15.79
N LEU A 232 21.14 8.31 15.01
CA LEU A 232 21.06 9.60 14.30
C LEU A 232 20.95 10.77 15.28
N PHE A 233 20.13 10.63 16.32
CA PHE A 233 19.97 11.62 17.38
C PHE A 233 21.30 11.89 18.10
N VAL A 234 22.01 10.85 18.56
CA VAL A 234 23.31 11.01 19.25
C VAL A 234 24.38 11.59 18.33
N ARG A 235 24.37 11.25 17.03
CA ARG A 235 25.29 11.85 16.05
C ARG A 235 25.01 13.33 15.83
N HIS A 236 23.74 13.72 15.77
CA HIS A 236 23.35 15.11 15.60
C HIS A 236 23.61 15.94 16.86
N ALA A 237 23.26 15.42 18.05
CA ALA A 237 23.51 16.06 19.34
C ALA A 237 25.00 16.27 19.65
N ARG A 238 25.90 15.49 19.02
CA ARG A 238 27.35 15.72 19.10
C ARG A 238 27.85 16.87 18.22
N LYS A 239 27.12 17.23 17.17
CA LYS A 239 27.51 18.29 16.22
C LYS A 239 26.86 19.62 16.56
N GLU A 240 25.62 19.59 17.01
CA GLU A 240 24.81 20.79 17.23
C GLU A 240 24.13 20.74 18.60
N LYS A 241 23.87 21.92 19.17
CA LYS A 241 23.14 22.03 20.44
C LYS A 241 21.70 21.56 20.24
N LEU A 242 21.22 20.76 21.19
CA LEU A 242 19.82 20.35 21.26
C LEU A 242 18.92 21.60 21.39
N SER A 243 18.06 21.80 20.40
CA SER A 243 17.08 22.89 20.37
C SER A 243 15.68 22.32 20.19
N LEU A 244 14.68 22.94 20.84
CA LEU A 244 13.27 22.61 20.63
C LEU A 244 12.87 22.71 19.16
N ARG A 245 13.49 23.62 18.40
CA ARG A 245 13.29 23.75 16.95
C ARG A 245 13.74 22.49 16.20
N MET A 246 14.84 21.87 16.60
CA MET A 246 15.32 20.65 15.96
C MET A 246 14.42 19.46 16.27
N MET A 247 13.97 19.34 17.52
CA MET A 247 13.06 18.28 17.92
C MET A 247 11.72 18.39 17.19
N THR A 248 11.15 19.60 17.10
CA THR A 248 9.91 19.84 16.35
C THR A 248 10.09 19.56 14.86
N LEU A 249 11.18 20.01 14.25
CA LEU A 249 11.47 19.73 12.84
C LEU A 249 11.60 18.23 12.54
N TYR A 250 12.18 17.46 13.45
CA TYR A 250 12.28 15.99 13.32
C TYR A 250 10.89 15.34 13.24
N TYR A 251 9.97 15.70 14.13
CA TYR A 251 8.60 15.16 14.12
C TYR A 251 7.81 15.63 12.90
N VAL A 252 7.94 16.90 12.50
CA VAL A 252 7.29 17.42 11.29
C VAL A 252 7.79 16.69 10.05
N HIS A 253 9.10 16.48 9.93
CA HIS A 253 9.67 15.73 8.82
C HIS A 253 9.19 14.27 8.80
N ARG A 254 9.09 13.62 9.97
CA ARG A 254 8.52 12.26 10.08
C ARG A 254 7.06 12.23 9.63
N TYR A 255 6.26 13.21 10.02
CA TYR A 255 4.86 13.33 9.63
C TYR A 255 4.72 13.55 8.11
N VAL A 256 5.35 14.59 7.56
CA VAL A 256 5.30 14.92 6.12
C VAL A 256 5.82 13.77 5.25
N ARG A 257 6.75 12.96 5.73
CA ARG A 257 7.27 11.79 5.00
C ARG A 257 6.27 10.63 4.91
N LEU A 258 5.55 10.33 6.00
CA LEU A 258 4.70 9.12 6.09
C LEU A 258 3.25 9.39 5.68
N THR A 259 2.73 10.55 6.09
CA THR A 259 1.32 10.91 5.98
C THR A 259 0.78 10.92 4.54
N PRO A 260 1.48 11.44 3.52
CA PRO A 260 0.94 11.49 2.15
C PRO A 260 0.63 10.10 1.57
N ALA A 261 1.57 9.16 1.72
CA ALA A 261 1.39 7.79 1.24
C ALA A 261 0.29 7.06 2.03
N PHE A 262 0.26 7.24 3.35
CA PHE A 262 -0.75 6.65 4.21
C PHE A 262 -2.18 7.12 3.85
N ILE A 263 -2.37 8.43 3.65
CA ILE A 263 -3.66 9.00 3.26
C ILE A 263 -4.12 8.45 1.92
N LEU A 264 -3.21 8.36 0.95
CA LEU A 264 -3.53 7.84 -0.37
C LEU A 264 -4.05 6.40 -0.28
N VAL A 265 -3.33 5.53 0.44
CA VAL A 265 -3.72 4.12 0.63
C VAL A 265 -5.03 4.01 1.42
N MET A 266 -5.20 4.81 2.47
CA MET A 266 -6.44 4.84 3.26
C MET A 266 -7.65 5.22 2.41
N PHE A 267 -7.56 6.28 1.60
CA PHE A 267 -8.66 6.69 0.73
C PHE A 267 -8.90 5.70 -0.41
N VAL A 268 -7.87 5.06 -0.96
CA VAL A 268 -8.04 3.93 -1.88
C VAL A 268 -8.80 2.80 -1.20
N SER A 269 -8.48 2.49 0.06
CA SER A 269 -9.18 1.48 0.85
C SER A 269 -10.67 1.82 1.00
N ILE A 270 -10.98 3.06 1.40
CA ILE A 270 -12.37 3.51 1.66
C ILE A 270 -13.20 3.64 0.37
N TYR A 271 -12.64 4.24 -0.68
CA TYR A 271 -13.42 4.68 -1.85
C TYR A 271 -13.31 3.77 -3.07
N LEU A 272 -12.23 3.00 -3.20
CA LEU A 272 -11.95 2.23 -4.41
C LEU A 272 -12.11 0.72 -4.21
N THR A 273 -11.88 0.19 -3.00
CA THR A 273 -12.06 -1.25 -2.75
C THR A 273 -13.45 -1.77 -3.05
N PRO A 274 -14.58 -1.06 -2.85
CA PRO A 274 -15.90 -1.58 -3.25
C PRO A 274 -16.00 -1.90 -4.76
N TYR A 275 -15.10 -1.37 -5.58
CA TYR A 275 -15.07 -1.56 -7.03
C TYR A 275 -14.10 -2.63 -7.52
N PHE A 276 -13.18 -3.13 -6.69
CA PHE A 276 -12.12 -4.07 -7.10
C PHE A 276 -12.61 -5.49 -7.40
N GLY A 277 -13.75 -5.89 -6.84
CA GLY A 277 -14.22 -7.26 -6.96
C GLY A 277 -15.72 -7.38 -6.86
N GLN A 278 -16.21 -8.52 -7.31
CA GLN A 278 -17.58 -9.00 -7.10
C GLN A 278 -17.47 -10.45 -6.65
N GLY A 279 -18.22 -10.82 -5.63
CA GLY A 279 -18.22 -12.18 -5.13
C GLY A 279 -19.07 -12.34 -3.89
N PRO A 280 -19.50 -13.57 -3.55
CA PRO A 280 -20.34 -13.83 -2.39
C PRO A 280 -19.66 -13.50 -1.06
N LEU A 281 -18.33 -13.59 -1.02
CA LEU A 281 -17.50 -13.22 0.14
C LEU A 281 -16.95 -11.79 0.05
N TYR A 282 -17.18 -11.09 -1.07
CA TYR A 282 -16.69 -9.73 -1.24
C TYR A 282 -17.70 -8.75 -0.63
N PRO A 283 -17.29 -7.87 0.29
CA PRO A 283 -18.19 -6.86 0.85
C PRO A 283 -18.44 -5.74 -0.18
N VAL A 284 -19.30 -6.01 -1.18
CA VAL A 284 -19.54 -5.11 -2.32
C VAL A 284 -20.08 -3.72 -1.90
N GLN A 285 -20.80 -3.63 -0.79
CA GLN A 285 -21.37 -2.36 -0.29
C GLN A 285 -20.39 -1.57 0.59
N GLN A 286 -19.66 -2.26 1.47
CA GLN A 286 -18.84 -1.64 2.51
C GLN A 286 -17.34 -1.57 2.18
N GLY A 287 -16.84 -2.42 1.29
CA GLY A 287 -15.40 -2.64 1.15
C GLY A 287 -14.85 -3.38 2.38
N PHE A 288 -13.53 -3.41 2.54
CA PHE A 288 -12.88 -4.11 3.67
C PHE A 288 -12.79 -3.26 4.95
N GLU A 289 -13.17 -1.99 4.90
CA GLU A 289 -13.04 -1.05 6.03
C GLU A 289 -14.32 -1.01 6.88
N PRO A 290 -14.20 -0.81 8.21
CA PRO A 290 -15.35 -0.72 9.11
C PRO A 290 -16.19 0.55 8.87
N ASP A 291 -17.50 0.47 9.15
CA ASP A 291 -18.44 1.59 8.98
C ASP A 291 -18.02 2.85 9.75
N GLY A 292 -17.43 2.67 10.94
CA GLY A 292 -16.93 3.77 11.75
C GLY A 292 -15.82 4.59 11.07
N CYS A 293 -14.95 3.94 10.29
CA CYS A 293 -13.92 4.62 9.51
C CYS A 293 -14.56 5.50 8.42
N ARG A 294 -15.54 4.94 7.68
CA ARG A 294 -16.20 5.59 6.54
C ARG A 294 -17.14 6.72 6.95
N ASN A 295 -17.80 6.60 8.09
CA ASN A 295 -18.72 7.61 8.65
C ASN A 295 -18.00 8.78 9.34
N GLY A 296 -16.72 9.01 9.01
CA GLY A 296 -15.94 10.11 9.54
C GLY A 296 -14.99 9.71 10.67
N GLY A 297 -14.62 8.44 10.84
CA GLY A 297 -13.57 8.00 11.78
C GLY A 297 -12.15 8.21 11.26
N TRP A 298 -11.99 8.44 9.94
CA TRP A 298 -10.69 8.57 9.25
C TRP A 298 -9.79 9.70 9.74
N TRP A 299 -10.32 10.76 10.36
CA TRP A 299 -9.49 11.84 10.90
C TRP A 299 -8.64 11.38 12.10
N THR A 300 -9.10 10.38 12.85
CA THR A 300 -8.32 9.81 13.96
C THR A 300 -7.09 9.07 13.44
N SER A 301 -7.25 8.40 12.29
CA SER A 301 -6.17 7.77 11.54
C SER A 301 -5.17 8.80 10.99
N PHE A 302 -5.64 9.94 10.49
CA PHE A 302 -4.79 11.04 9.99
C PHE A 302 -3.92 11.70 11.07
N LEU A 303 -4.44 11.83 12.29
CA LEU A 303 -3.72 12.41 13.43
C LEU A 303 -2.89 11.39 14.22
N TYR A 304 -2.90 10.11 13.83
CA TYR A 304 -2.27 9.02 14.57
C TYR A 304 -2.73 8.89 16.02
N ILE A 305 -4.02 9.14 16.29
CA ILE A 305 -4.62 9.03 17.64
C ILE A 305 -5.68 7.93 17.75
N GLY A 306 -5.78 7.03 16.77
CA GLY A 306 -6.73 5.91 16.74
C GLY A 306 -6.64 4.98 17.96
N ASN A 307 -5.47 4.87 18.59
CA ASN A 307 -5.30 4.10 19.84
C ASN A 307 -6.06 4.71 21.03
N PHE A 308 -6.28 6.02 21.05
CA PHE A 308 -6.96 6.72 22.15
C PHE A 308 -8.47 6.88 21.92
N PHE A 309 -8.91 6.84 20.66
CA PHE A 309 -10.30 7.05 20.27
C PHE A 309 -10.84 5.81 19.55
N LYS A 310 -11.61 4.98 20.27
CA LYS A 310 -12.37 3.83 19.74
C LYS A 310 -11.60 3.03 18.68
N SER A 311 -10.60 2.26 19.12
CA SER A 311 -9.74 1.42 18.27
C SER A 311 -10.50 0.55 17.24
N GLU A 312 -11.72 0.12 17.57
CA GLU A 312 -12.61 -0.66 16.69
C GLU A 312 -13.02 0.07 15.39
N ASN A 313 -12.93 1.40 15.36
CA ASN A 313 -13.28 2.22 14.19
C ASN A 313 -12.06 2.74 13.42
N MET A 314 -10.88 2.20 13.71
CA MET A 314 -9.64 2.60 13.03
C MET A 314 -9.69 2.20 11.56
N CYS A 315 -9.33 3.13 10.69
CA CYS A 315 -9.13 2.84 9.27
C CYS A 315 -7.82 2.07 9.07
N LEU A 316 -7.84 1.10 8.17
CA LEU A 316 -6.70 0.32 7.71
C LEU A 316 -5.98 -0.38 8.87
N GLY A 317 -6.60 -1.44 9.39
CA GLY A 317 -6.14 -2.15 10.60
C GLY A 317 -4.66 -2.57 10.60
N VAL A 318 -4.07 -2.84 9.43
CA VAL A 318 -2.64 -3.16 9.28
C VAL A 318 -1.70 -2.02 9.70
N THR A 319 -2.21 -0.79 9.84
CA THR A 319 -1.41 0.39 10.21
C THR A 319 -1.40 0.73 11.69
N TRP A 320 -1.95 -0.13 12.54
CA TRP A 320 -1.98 0.03 14.00
C TRP A 320 -0.63 0.41 14.63
N TYR A 321 0.48 -0.03 14.04
CA TYR A 321 1.82 0.26 14.53
C TYR A 321 2.25 1.73 14.34
N LEU A 322 1.63 2.48 13.43
CA LEU A 322 1.92 3.91 13.22
C LEU A 322 1.41 4.79 14.37
N PHE A 323 0.48 4.27 15.16
CA PHE A 323 -0.14 4.95 16.30
C PHE A 323 0.63 4.76 17.62
N ASN A 324 1.77 4.07 17.58
CA ASN A 324 2.70 3.86 18.69
C ASN A 324 3.97 4.71 18.52
#